data_AF-A0A7J3QAI3-F1
#
_entry.id   AF-A0A7J3QAI3-F1
#
_cell.length_a   1.000
_cell.length_b   1.000
_cell.length_c   1.000
_cell.angle_alpha   90.00
_cell.angle_beta   90.00
_cell.angle_gamma   90.00
#
_symmetry.space_group_name_H-M   'P 1'
#
loop_
_entity.id
_entity.type
_entity.pdbx_description
1 polymer ?
#
loop_
_entity_poly.entity_id
_entity_poly.type
_entity_poly.pdbx_seq_one_letter_code
_entity_poly.pdbx_strand_id
1 'polypeptide(L)'
;MKVCPPNALTLKPAGKEATLEYFVGRCVFCGMCAEVCPAKAIEVTKEFELSATSLEDLKSRVIHRLARCSICGAPIWTEAELRTVVKSSPIAEEYYLVCPKCRKERFAKAAMLRLGAGSE
;
A
#
# COMPACT_ATOMS: atom_id res chain seq x y z
N MET A 1 1.79 2.24 -8.30
CA MET A 1 1.02 3.48 -8.18
C MET A 1 1.35 4.33 -9.39
N LYS A 2 0.39 4.52 -10.33
CA LYS A 2 0.63 5.24 -11.60
C LYS A 2 0.20 6.71 -11.55
N VAL A 3 0.15 7.32 -10.35
CA VAL A 3 -0.30 8.72 -10.20
C VAL A 3 0.78 9.73 -10.51
N CYS A 4 2.06 9.40 -10.32
CA CYS A 4 3.17 10.33 -10.51
C CYS A 4 3.66 10.28 -11.98
N PRO A 5 3.34 11.27 -12.83
CA PRO A 5 3.70 11.19 -14.25
C PRO A 5 5.22 11.11 -14.51
N PRO A 6 6.09 11.88 -13.81
CA PRO A 6 7.54 11.79 -14.02
C PRO A 6 8.20 10.63 -13.27
N ASN A 7 7.42 9.75 -12.61
CA ASN A 7 7.94 8.69 -11.73
C ASN A 7 8.90 9.20 -10.65
N ALA A 8 8.67 10.40 -10.14
CA ALA A 8 9.39 10.96 -8.98
C ALA A 8 9.06 10.19 -7.69
N LEU A 9 7.86 9.59 -7.60
CA LEU A 9 7.42 8.78 -6.46
C LEU A 9 7.27 7.32 -6.90
N THR A 10 8.06 6.42 -6.31
CA THR A 10 8.11 4.99 -6.68
C THR A 10 7.95 4.10 -5.46
N LEU A 11 7.10 3.07 -5.55
CA LEU A 11 6.97 2.04 -4.52
C LEU A 11 7.72 0.77 -4.96
N LYS A 12 8.72 0.36 -4.18
CA LYS A 12 9.52 -0.85 -4.40
C LYS A 12 9.20 -1.86 -3.29
N PRO A 13 8.41 -2.92 -3.55
CA PRO A 13 8.19 -3.98 -2.57
C PRO A 13 9.43 -4.86 -2.43
N ALA A 14 9.82 -5.18 -1.20
CA ALA A 14 10.96 -6.01 -0.83
C ALA A 14 10.56 -6.98 0.30
N GLY A 15 9.94 -8.11 -0.07
CA GLY A 15 9.59 -9.17 0.88
C GLY A 15 8.62 -8.73 1.97
N LYS A 16 9.15 -8.42 3.17
CA LYS A 16 8.38 -7.98 4.35
C LYS A 16 8.16 -6.46 4.39
N GLU A 17 8.82 -5.72 3.52
CA GLU A 17 8.80 -4.27 3.54
C GLU A 17 8.44 -3.73 2.16
N ALA A 18 7.92 -2.51 2.13
CA ALA A 18 7.78 -1.73 0.92
C ALA A 18 8.47 -0.39 1.11
N THR A 19 9.43 -0.09 0.24
CA THR A 19 10.13 1.18 0.23
C THR A 19 9.44 2.14 -0.72
N LEU A 20 8.91 3.22 -0.18
CA LEU A 20 8.48 4.37 -0.97
C LEU A 20 9.70 5.29 -1.14
N GLU A 21 10.13 5.47 -2.38
CA GLU A 21 11.24 6.36 -2.74
C GLU A 21 10.67 7.59 -3.44
N TYR A 22 11.01 8.78 -2.95
CA TYR A 22 10.70 10.05 -3.57
C TYR A 22 12.00 10.72 -4.02
N PHE A 23 12.10 10.99 -5.32
CA PHE A 23 13.23 11.69 -5.92
C PHE A 23 12.78 13.08 -6.37
N VAL A 24 13.12 14.10 -5.56
CA VAL A 24 12.69 15.48 -5.80
C VAL A 24 13.21 16.03 -7.12
N GLY A 25 14.40 15.60 -7.57
CA GLY A 25 14.98 16.01 -8.85
C GLY A 25 14.19 15.62 -10.10
N ARG A 26 13.17 14.75 -9.99
CA ARG A 26 12.20 14.45 -11.07
C ARG A 26 10.82 15.03 -10.82
N CYS A 27 10.56 15.58 -9.64
CA CYS A 27 9.24 16.06 -9.28
C CYS A 27 8.93 17.36 -10.03
N VAL A 28 7.71 17.46 -10.57
CA VAL A 28 7.18 18.68 -11.21
C VAL A 28 6.20 19.44 -10.31
N PHE A 29 6.14 19.06 -9.02
CA PHE A 29 5.35 19.72 -7.98
C PHE A 29 3.85 19.88 -8.29
N CYS A 30 3.27 18.96 -9.07
CA CYS A 30 1.85 19.00 -9.48
C CYS A 30 0.83 18.70 -8.37
N GLY A 31 1.26 18.15 -7.23
CA GLY A 31 0.39 17.83 -6.08
C GLY A 31 -0.56 16.63 -6.22
N MET A 32 -0.62 15.98 -7.39
CA MET A 32 -1.51 14.81 -7.59
C MET A 32 -1.29 13.68 -6.57
N CYS A 33 -0.05 13.44 -6.14
CA CYS A 33 0.25 12.42 -5.13
C CYS A 33 -0.35 12.74 -3.75
N ALA A 34 -0.42 14.02 -3.37
CA ALA A 34 -1.04 14.45 -2.12
C ALA A 34 -2.56 14.29 -2.19
N GLU A 35 -3.17 14.68 -3.30
CA GLU A 35 -4.62 14.60 -3.51
C GLU A 35 -5.15 13.16 -3.47
N VAL A 36 -4.47 12.22 -4.12
CA VAL A 36 -4.94 10.83 -4.19
C VAL A 36 -4.66 10.03 -2.91
N CYS A 37 -3.91 10.56 -1.94
CA CYS A 37 -3.49 9.80 -0.77
C CYS A 37 -4.66 9.64 0.22
N PRO A 38 -5.22 8.43 0.41
CA PRO A 38 -6.37 8.24 1.29
C PRO A 38 -6.04 8.50 2.76
N ALA A 39 -4.79 8.21 3.16
CA ALA A 39 -4.31 8.44 4.52
C ALA A 39 -3.84 9.88 4.77
N LYS A 40 -3.87 10.75 3.75
CA LYS A 40 -3.32 12.12 3.81
C LYS A 40 -1.88 12.16 4.32
N ALA A 41 -1.08 11.17 3.93
CA ALA A 41 0.30 11.02 4.38
C ALA A 41 1.31 11.87 3.59
N ILE A 42 0.87 12.49 2.47
CA ILE A 42 1.69 13.31 1.60
C ILE A 42 1.10 14.72 1.59
N GLU A 43 1.96 15.72 1.78
CA GLU A 43 1.62 17.14 1.73
C GLU A 43 2.56 17.85 0.75
N VAL A 44 2.04 18.80 -0.01
CA VAL A 44 2.84 19.75 -0.79
C VAL A 44 3.01 21.01 0.04
N THR A 45 4.23 21.27 0.48
CA THR A 45 4.57 22.46 1.28
C THR A 45 5.04 23.60 0.38
N LYS A 46 5.29 24.77 0.99
CA LYS A 46 5.92 25.92 0.33
C LYS A 46 7.44 25.91 0.44
N GLU A 47 8.03 24.81 0.90
CA GLU A 47 9.49 24.67 1.00
C GLU A 47 10.09 24.64 -0.41
N PHE A 48 11.07 25.49 -0.67
CA PHE A 48 11.66 25.66 -2.00
C PHE A 48 13.19 25.59 -2.00
N GLU A 49 13.84 25.62 -0.83
CA GLU A 49 15.30 25.57 -0.70
C GLU A 49 15.79 24.11 -0.73
N LEU A 50 15.45 23.38 -1.80
CA LEU A 50 15.70 21.94 -1.96
C LEU A 50 17.01 21.64 -2.72
N SER A 51 17.92 22.63 -2.79
CA SER A 51 19.20 22.45 -3.46
C SER A 51 20.07 21.45 -2.69
N ALA A 52 20.77 20.60 -3.44
CA ALA A 52 21.64 19.59 -2.85
C ALA A 52 22.93 19.47 -3.65
N THR A 53 24.00 19.07 -2.97
CA THR A 53 25.33 18.88 -3.56
C THR A 53 25.54 17.46 -4.08
N SER A 54 24.72 16.50 -3.66
CA SER A 54 24.75 15.13 -4.14
C SER A 54 23.38 14.67 -4.65
N LEU A 55 23.38 13.71 -5.57
CA LEU A 55 22.16 13.12 -6.11
C LEU A 55 21.41 12.27 -5.08
N GLU A 56 22.10 11.79 -4.05
CA GLU A 56 21.49 10.95 -3.02
C GLU A 56 20.67 11.79 -2.03
N ASP A 57 21.09 13.01 -1.74
CA ASP A 57 20.35 13.96 -0.90
C ASP A 57 19.02 14.40 -1.53
N LEU A 58 18.86 14.24 -2.84
CA LEU A 58 17.61 14.49 -3.54
C LEU A 58 16.61 13.32 -3.41
N LYS A 59 17.00 12.20 -2.80
CA LYS A 59 16.14 11.03 -2.62
C LYS A 59 15.76 10.85 -1.16
N SER A 60 14.47 10.87 -0.87
CA SER A 60 13.96 10.43 0.42
C SER A 60 13.33 9.06 0.32
N ARG A 61 13.45 8.26 1.39
CA ARG A 61 12.91 6.90 1.46
C ARG A 61 12.11 6.71 2.72
N VAL A 62 10.93 6.13 2.59
CA VAL A 62 10.08 5.71 3.69
C VAL A 62 9.87 4.20 3.58
N ILE A 63 10.16 3.49 4.67
CA ILE A 63 10.04 2.04 4.73
C ILE A 63 8.76 1.70 5.48
N HIS A 64 7.85 1.00 4.81
CA HIS A 64 6.65 0.46 5.42
C HIS A 64 6.78 -1.03 5.65
N ARG A 65 6.46 -1.48 6.86
CA ARG A 65 6.32 -2.91 7.17
C ARG A 65 5.00 -3.42 6.61
N LEU A 66 5.05 -4.59 5.99
CA LEU A 66 3.90 -5.25 5.38
C LEU A 66 3.35 -6.31 6.32
N ALA A 67 2.05 -6.24 6.58
CA ALA A 67 1.32 -7.33 7.19
C ALA A 67 1.29 -8.55 6.26
N ARG A 68 1.12 -9.74 6.85
CA ARG A 68 1.09 -11.01 6.12
C ARG A 68 -0.26 -11.66 6.21
N CYS A 69 -0.62 -12.36 5.14
CA CYS A 69 -1.81 -13.17 5.13
C CYS A 69 -1.70 -14.34 6.12
N SER A 70 -2.71 -14.54 6.97
CA SER A 70 -2.79 -15.66 7.92
C SER A 70 -2.90 -17.04 7.24
N ILE A 71 -3.33 -17.08 5.97
CA ILE A 71 -3.55 -18.32 5.21
C ILE A 71 -2.32 -18.68 4.37
N CYS A 72 -1.84 -17.76 3.52
CA CYS A 72 -0.78 -18.04 2.56
C CYS A 72 0.55 -17.33 2.84
N GLY A 73 0.61 -16.45 3.84
CA GLY A 73 1.82 -15.69 4.18
C GLY A 73 2.18 -14.55 3.22
N ALA A 74 1.44 -14.36 2.13
CA ALA A 74 1.68 -13.29 1.16
C ALA A 74 1.60 -11.90 1.82
N PRO A 75 2.43 -10.92 1.41
CA PRO A 75 2.30 -9.54 1.87
C PRO A 75 0.99 -8.96 1.36
N ILE A 76 0.28 -8.24 2.23
CA ILE A 76 -1.05 -7.69 1.92
C ILE A 76 -1.03 -6.17 1.87
N TRP A 77 -1.03 -5.53 3.03
CA TRP A 77 -1.09 -4.09 3.22
C TRP A 77 0.03 -3.66 4.16
N THR A 78 0.24 -2.35 4.29
CA THR A 78 1.12 -1.83 5.34
C THR A 78 0.48 -2.02 6.72
N GLU A 79 1.29 -2.23 7.75
CA GLU A 79 0.78 -2.32 9.14
C GLU A 79 0.04 -1.04 9.56
N ALA A 80 0.49 0.12 9.08
CA ALA A 80 -0.14 1.41 9.35
C ALA A 80 -1.55 1.49 8.74
N GLU A 81 -1.71 1.07 7.49
CA GLU A 81 -3.00 1.02 6.82
C GLU A 81 -3.95 0.04 7.51
N LEU A 82 -3.45 -1.15 7.87
CA LEU A 82 -4.22 -2.15 8.60
C LEU A 82 -4.78 -1.59 9.91
N ARG A 83 -3.95 -0.89 10.69
CA ARG A 83 -4.36 -0.26 11.95
C ARG A 83 -5.49 0.74 11.75
N THR A 84 -5.45 1.52 10.68
CA THR A 84 -6.51 2.48 10.36
C THR A 84 -7.79 1.77 9.97
N VAL A 85 -7.71 0.76 9.10
CA VAL A 85 -8.87 0.00 8.62
C VAL A 85 -9.59 -0.74 9.75
N VAL A 86 -8.84 -1.36 10.67
CA VAL A 86 -9.40 -2.03 11.87
C VAL A 86 -10.18 -1.07 12.75
N LYS A 87 -9.72 0.17 12.89
CA LYS A 87 -10.43 1.20 13.67
C LYS A 87 -11.67 1.73 12.95
N SER A 88 -11.62 1.84 11.63
CA SER A 88 -12.69 2.49 10.85
C SER A 88 -13.81 1.55 10.41
N SER A 89 -13.63 0.23 10.49
CA SER A 89 -14.61 -0.74 10.00
C SER A 89 -14.91 -1.83 11.04
N PRO A 90 -16.18 -2.19 11.28
CA PRO A 90 -16.56 -3.27 12.21
C PRO A 90 -16.69 -4.61 11.48
N ILE A 91 -15.71 -5.02 10.67
CA ILE A 91 -15.65 -6.37 10.08
C ILE A 91 -14.99 -7.31 11.10
N ALA A 92 -15.34 -8.61 11.07
CA ALA A 92 -14.69 -9.62 11.90
C ALA A 92 -13.16 -9.61 11.69
N GLU A 93 -12.41 -9.66 12.80
CA GLU A 93 -10.95 -9.47 12.87
C GLU A 93 -10.18 -10.39 11.91
N GLU A 94 -10.70 -11.60 11.70
CA GLU A 94 -10.16 -12.62 10.80
C GLU A 94 -10.03 -12.16 9.33
N TYR A 95 -10.76 -11.13 8.89
CA TYR A 95 -10.70 -10.67 7.51
C TYR A 95 -9.59 -9.66 7.22
N TYR A 96 -9.10 -8.96 8.23
CA TYR A 96 -8.07 -7.93 8.06
C TYR A 96 -6.72 -8.52 7.70
N LEU A 97 -6.45 -9.75 8.15
CA LEU A 97 -5.21 -10.48 7.89
C LEU A 97 -5.34 -11.49 6.73
N VAL A 98 -6.35 -11.35 5.86
CA VAL A 98 -6.53 -12.26 4.72
C VAL A 98 -6.39 -11.50 3.41
N CYS A 99 -5.51 -11.99 2.52
CA CYS A 99 -5.28 -11.35 1.23
C CYS A 99 -6.50 -11.45 0.30
N PRO A 100 -6.64 -10.57 -0.70
CA PRO A 100 -7.76 -10.60 -1.65
C PRO A 100 -7.93 -11.96 -2.36
N LYS A 101 -6.82 -12.65 -2.67
CA LYS A 101 -6.84 -13.97 -3.31
C LYS A 101 -7.48 -15.02 -2.38
N CYS A 102 -6.97 -15.18 -1.16
CA CYS A 102 -7.49 -16.15 -0.21
C CYS A 102 -8.91 -15.81 0.25
N ARG A 103 -9.27 -14.52 0.34
CA ARG A 103 -10.65 -14.07 0.62
C ARG A 103 -11.61 -14.53 -0.49
N LYS A 104 -11.22 -14.36 -1.75
CA LYS A 104 -11.99 -14.83 -2.91
C LYS A 104 -12.14 -16.34 -2.94
N GLU A 105 -11.07 -17.09 -2.68
CA GLU A 105 -11.10 -18.56 -2.64
C GLU A 105 -12.00 -19.09 -1.52
N ARG A 106 -11.93 -18.51 -0.32
CA ARG A 106 -12.80 -18.88 0.81
C ARG A 106 -14.27 -18.62 0.47
N PHE A 107 -14.57 -17.49 -0.18
CA PHE A 107 -15.91 -17.18 -0.63
C PHE A 107 -16.40 -18.16 -1.69
N ALA A 108 -15.58 -18.48 -2.70
CA ALA A 108 -15.93 -19.43 -3.75
C ALA A 108 -16.24 -20.82 -3.19
N LYS A 109 -15.39 -21.35 -2.29
CA LYS A 109 -15.64 -22.64 -1.60
C LYS A 109 -16.96 -22.63 -0.82
N ALA A 110 -17.22 -21.56 -0.08
CA ALA A 110 -18.43 -21.43 0.71
C ALA A 110 -19.70 -21.24 -0.14
N ALA A 111 -19.58 -20.68 -1.35
CA ALA A 111 -20.66 -20.59 -2.32
C ALA A 111 -20.94 -21.96 -2.97
N MET A 112 -19.90 -22.70 -3.37
CA MET A 112 -20.02 -24.05 -3.93
C MET A 112 -20.72 -25.02 -2.96
N LEU A 113 -20.34 -24.98 -1.67
CA LEU A 113 -20.97 -25.80 -0.63
C LEU A 113 -22.48 -25.51 -0.48
N ARG A 114 -22.90 -24.25 -0.64
CA ARG A 114 -24.31 -23.84 -0.55
C ARG A 114 -25.11 -24.16 -1.81
N LEU A 115 -24.46 -24.21 -2.97
CA LEU A 115 -25.08 -24.53 -4.25
C LEU A 115 -25.16 -26.04 -4.52
N GLY A 116 -24.71 -26.88 -3.57
CA GLY A 116 -24.74 -28.34 -3.73
C GLY A 116 -23.79 -28.88 -4.81
N ALA A 117 -22.90 -28.04 -5.36
CA ALA A 117 -21.93 -28.41 -6.39
C ALA A 117 -20.64 -28.97 -5.76
N GLY A 118 -20.79 -30.03 -4.96
CA GLY A 118 -19.71 -30.70 -4.25
C GLY A 118 -20.07 -32.14 -3.96
N SER A 119 -20.34 -32.91 -5.03
CA SER A 119 -20.42 -34.37 -4.98
C SER A 119 -19.46 -34.94 -6.01
N GLU A 120 -18.22 -35.15 -5.59
CA GLU A 120 -17.34 -36.28 -5.95
C GLU A 120 -16.39 -36.51 -4.76
#